data_AF-A0AAT9HJB9-F1
#
_entry.id   AF-A0AAT9HJB9-F1
#
_cell.length_a   1.000
_cell.length_b   1.000
_cell.length_c   1.000
_cell.angle_alpha   90.00
_cell.angle_beta   90.00
_cell.angle_gamma   90.00
#
_symmetry.space_group_name_H-M   'P 1'
#
loop_
_entity.id
_entity.type
_entity.pdbx_description
1 polymer ?
#
loop_
_entity_poly.entity_id
_entity_poly.type
_entity_poly.pdbx_seq_one_letter_code
_entity_poly.pdbx_strand_id
1 'polypeptide(L)'
;MPGGEVLGDECGSHQTADPNGRVRRDAAGCPRRTRVTRAHDVFRYRPRMGTEPDCDVLVIGGGVVGLTTAVVLAERGVRVRLWTRDPVERTTSAVAGALWWPYRIEPVAAARAWALRSLEVYEELAARPSVTGVRLVEGVLGETGLDEMGSWAAARLPGLRAATAEEYPVGAGCGRGCR
;
A
#
# COMPACT_ATOMS: atom_id res chain seq x y z
N MET A 1 39.66 27.77 3.76
CA MET A 1 40.15 26.91 4.86
C MET A 1 39.57 27.42 6.17
N PRO A 2 39.25 26.57 7.15
CA PRO A 2 39.06 25.10 7.14
C PRO A 2 37.70 24.74 7.79
N GLY A 3 37.23 23.50 7.97
CA GLY A 3 37.63 22.12 7.67
C GLY A 3 36.33 21.29 7.68
N GLY A 4 36.19 20.12 7.05
CA GLY A 4 37.17 19.06 6.85
C GLY A 4 36.89 17.96 7.86
N GLU A 5 36.02 17.01 7.53
CA GLU A 5 36.19 15.60 7.94
C GLU A 5 35.44 14.66 6.98
N VAL A 6 36.14 13.60 6.62
CA VAL A 6 35.87 12.57 5.60
C VAL A 6 35.68 11.26 6.35
N LEU A 7 34.87 10.32 5.83
CA LEU A 7 35.07 8.86 5.83
C LEU A 7 33.74 8.21 5.40
N GLY A 8 33.64 7.34 4.40
CA GLY A 8 34.59 6.78 3.46
C GLY A 8 33.81 5.90 2.49
N ASP A 9 33.94 6.15 1.19
CA ASP A 9 33.51 5.21 0.14
C ASP A 9 34.68 4.26 -0.11
N GLU A 10 34.63 3.07 0.48
CA GLU A 10 35.47 1.95 0.07
C GLU A 10 34.63 0.94 -0.71
N CYS A 11 34.70 1.02 -2.03
CA CYS A 11 34.92 -0.17 -2.84
C CYS A 11 35.46 0.27 -4.20
N GLY A 12 36.78 0.26 -4.33
CA GLY A 12 37.48 0.55 -5.58
C GLY A 12 37.12 -0.47 -6.66
N SER A 13 36.76 0.02 -7.84
CA SER A 13 36.79 -0.77 -9.06
C SER A 13 38.01 -0.32 -9.87
N HIS A 14 39.14 -1.00 -9.69
CA HIS A 14 40.17 -1.06 -10.72
C HIS A 14 39.56 -1.78 -11.93
N GLN A 15 39.29 -1.05 -13.01
CA GLN A 15 38.95 -1.63 -14.29
C GLN A 15 40.23 -1.75 -15.12
N THR A 16 40.73 -2.98 -15.29
CA THR A 16 41.64 -3.31 -16.39
C THR A 16 40.81 -3.88 -17.54
N ALA A 17 40.97 -3.30 -18.73
CA ALA A 17 40.34 -3.78 -19.95
C ALA A 17 41.20 -4.91 -20.58
N ASP A 18 40.56 -6.00 -21.00
CA ASP A 18 41.16 -7.03 -21.86
C ASP A 18 41.12 -6.53 -23.34
N PRO A 19 42.20 -6.68 -24.11
CA PRO A 19 42.29 -6.24 -25.51
C PRO A 19 41.31 -6.91 -26.50
N ASN A 20 40.51 -7.91 -26.12
CA ASN A 20 39.60 -8.62 -27.04
C ASN A 20 38.09 -8.33 -26.89
N GLY A 21 37.68 -7.30 -26.16
CA GLY A 21 36.33 -6.71 -26.29
C GLY A 21 35.14 -7.62 -25.96
N ARG A 22 35.32 -8.69 -25.17
CA ARG A 22 34.20 -9.53 -24.67
C ARG A 22 33.81 -9.15 -23.25
N VAL A 23 32.60 -8.62 -23.09
CA VAL A 23 31.98 -8.40 -21.78
C VAL A 23 31.50 -9.75 -21.22
N ARG A 24 32.12 -10.22 -20.14
CA ARG A 24 31.60 -11.33 -19.33
C ARG A 24 30.37 -10.82 -18.56
N ARG A 25 29.26 -11.54 -18.64
CA ARG A 25 28.10 -11.30 -17.77
C ARG A 25 28.37 -11.96 -16.43
N ASP A 26 28.79 -11.18 -15.46
CA ASP A 26 28.79 -11.61 -14.07
C ASP A 26 27.35 -11.55 -13.55
N ALA A 27 26.83 -12.72 -13.15
CA ALA A 27 25.58 -12.85 -12.43
C ALA A 27 25.79 -12.43 -10.97
N ALA A 28 25.83 -11.11 -10.72
CA ALA A 28 25.94 -10.56 -9.38
C ALA A 28 24.81 -9.54 -9.13
N GLY A 29 23.87 -9.91 -8.26
CA GLY A 29 22.99 -9.03 -7.48
C GLY A 29 22.32 -7.87 -8.23
N CYS A 30 21.16 -8.12 -8.85
CA CYS A 30 20.32 -7.06 -9.39
C CYS A 30 19.79 -6.16 -8.24
N PRO A 31 20.10 -4.85 -8.20
CA PRO A 31 19.62 -3.97 -7.15
C PRO A 31 18.12 -3.70 -7.32
N ARG A 32 17.35 -3.93 -6.25
CA ARG A 32 15.89 -3.72 -6.14
C ARG A 32 15.50 -2.24 -6.25
N ARG A 33 15.61 -1.65 -7.44
CA ARG A 33 15.17 -0.27 -7.70
C ARG A 33 13.78 -0.26 -8.30
N THR A 34 12.76 -0.05 -7.46
CA THR A 34 11.42 0.35 -7.91
C THR A 34 11.51 1.75 -8.51
N ARG A 35 11.63 1.83 -9.84
CA ARG A 35 11.72 3.12 -10.55
C ARG A 35 10.30 3.63 -10.82
N VAL A 36 9.83 4.57 -10.01
CA VAL A 36 8.59 5.31 -10.28
C VAL A 36 8.91 6.41 -11.29
N THR A 37 8.47 6.25 -12.53
CA THR A 37 8.59 7.30 -13.56
C THR A 37 7.30 8.11 -13.64
N ARG A 38 7.36 9.42 -13.33
CA ARG A 38 6.27 10.36 -13.64
C ARG A 38 6.19 10.55 -15.16
N ALA A 39 5.00 10.47 -15.73
CA ALA A 39 4.76 10.81 -17.13
C ALA A 39 3.82 12.03 -17.18
N HIS A 40 4.40 13.22 -17.22
CA HIS A 40 3.72 14.37 -17.83
C HIS A 40 4.07 14.31 -19.30
N ASP A 41 3.23 13.67 -20.12
CA ASP A 41 3.12 13.91 -21.55
C ASP A 41 1.90 13.16 -22.08
N VAL A 42 0.84 13.90 -22.42
CA VAL A 42 -0.28 13.38 -23.19
C VAL A 42 0.22 13.23 -24.63
N PHE A 43 0.88 12.11 -24.94
CA PHE A 43 1.20 11.76 -26.33
C PHE A 43 1.28 10.24 -26.49
N ARG A 44 0.57 9.73 -27.51
CA ARG A 44 0.49 8.32 -27.94
C ARG A 44 1.65 7.46 -27.41
N TYR A 45 1.32 6.40 -26.67
CA TYR A 45 2.24 5.28 -26.48
C TYR A 45 2.56 4.70 -27.87
N ARG A 46 3.68 5.14 -28.44
CA ARG A 46 4.33 4.48 -29.57
C ARG A 46 5.42 3.61 -28.96
N PRO A 47 5.29 2.27 -28.96
CA PRO A 47 6.41 1.45 -28.57
C PRO A 47 7.57 1.78 -29.50
N ARG A 48 8.75 2.08 -28.92
CA ARG A 48 9.98 2.08 -29.69
C ARG A 48 10.18 0.63 -30.15
N MET A 49 9.94 0.37 -31.43
CA MET A 49 10.27 -0.90 -32.08
C MET A 49 11.79 -1.11 -31.90
N GLY A 50 12.19 -1.90 -30.90
CA GLY A 50 13.61 -2.24 -30.66
C GLY A 50 14.06 -2.37 -29.20
N THR A 51 13.27 -1.97 -28.20
CA THR A 51 13.62 -2.21 -26.79
C THR A 51 12.60 -3.14 -26.16
N GLU A 52 13.07 -4.29 -25.67
CA GLU A 52 12.30 -5.15 -24.78
C GLU A 52 11.67 -4.30 -23.66
N PRO A 53 10.42 -4.59 -23.26
CA PRO A 53 9.81 -3.86 -22.18
C PRO A 53 10.68 -3.99 -20.92
N ASP A 54 11.12 -2.84 -20.40
CA ASP A 54 11.93 -2.67 -19.18
C ASP A 54 11.15 -3.06 -17.89
N CYS A 55 9.99 -3.68 -18.05
CA CYS A 55 9.15 -4.21 -16.99
C CYS A 55 8.35 -5.41 -17.52
N ASP A 56 8.08 -6.37 -16.65
CA ASP A 56 7.24 -7.54 -16.95
C ASP A 56 5.75 -7.17 -16.81
N VAL A 57 5.43 -6.23 -15.91
CA VAL A 57 4.06 -5.77 -15.63
C VAL A 57 4.00 -4.24 -15.57
N LEU A 58 3.00 -3.68 -16.25
CA LEU A 58 2.62 -2.26 -16.14
C LEU A 58 1.35 -2.14 -15.29
N VAL A 59 1.43 -1.45 -14.15
CA VAL A 59 0.30 -1.11 -13.28
C VAL A 59 -0.19 0.30 -13.60
N ILE A 60 -1.49 0.44 -13.81
CA ILE A 60 -2.14 1.72 -14.15
C ILE A 60 -2.89 2.23 -12.92
N GLY A 61 -2.49 3.40 -12.42
CA GLY A 61 -3.11 4.10 -11.29
C GLY A 61 -2.19 4.18 -10.06
N GLY A 62 -2.02 5.39 -9.52
CA GLY A 62 -1.21 5.66 -8.32
C GLY A 62 -2.00 5.73 -7.01
N GLY A 63 -3.25 5.25 -7.01
CA GLY A 63 -4.05 5.14 -5.78
C GLY A 63 -3.70 3.89 -4.96
N VAL A 64 -4.39 3.69 -3.84
CA VAL A 64 -4.11 2.58 -2.91
C VAL A 64 -4.13 1.22 -3.59
N VAL A 65 -5.09 0.95 -4.48
CA VAL A 65 -5.19 -0.34 -5.21
C VAL A 65 -3.98 -0.57 -6.11
N GLY A 66 -3.57 0.45 -6.87
CA GLY A 66 -2.45 0.33 -7.79
C GLY A 66 -1.11 0.21 -7.07
N LEU A 67 -0.88 1.04 -6.04
CA LEU A 67 0.36 1.00 -5.26
C LEU A 67 0.51 -0.32 -4.49
N THR A 68 -0.54 -0.79 -3.81
CA THR A 68 -0.48 -2.07 -3.08
C THR A 68 -0.24 -3.24 -4.03
N THR A 69 -0.90 -3.26 -5.19
CA THR A 69 -0.66 -4.28 -6.23
C THR A 69 0.78 -4.25 -6.73
N ALA A 70 1.33 -3.06 -7.02
CA ALA A 70 2.69 -2.92 -7.50
C ALA A 70 3.73 -3.38 -6.46
N VAL A 71 3.50 -3.09 -5.18
CA VAL A 71 4.36 -3.56 -4.08
C VAL A 71 4.33 -5.07 -3.98
N VAL A 72 3.15 -5.70 -3.92
CA VAL A 72 3.01 -7.16 -3.81
C VAL A 72 3.68 -7.88 -4.99
N LEU A 73 3.54 -7.35 -6.20
CA LEU A 73 4.21 -7.90 -7.39
C LEU A 73 5.73 -7.72 -7.31
N ALA A 74 6.22 -6.55 -6.90
CA ALA A 74 7.64 -6.29 -6.75
C ALA A 74 8.30 -7.16 -5.66
N GLU A 75 7.63 -7.39 -4.54
CA GLU A 75 8.08 -8.29 -3.48
C GLU A 75 8.20 -9.75 -3.95
N ARG A 76 7.40 -10.14 -4.95
CA ARG A 76 7.48 -11.45 -5.63
C ARG A 76 8.56 -11.50 -6.73
N GLY A 77 9.35 -10.44 -6.88
CA GLY A 77 10.45 -10.37 -7.86
C GLY A 77 10.01 -9.98 -9.27
N VAL A 78 8.77 -9.54 -9.48
CA VAL A 78 8.29 -9.07 -10.78
C VAL A 78 8.84 -7.67 -11.05
N ARG A 79 9.34 -7.40 -12.25
CA ARG A 79 9.72 -6.04 -12.63
C ARG A 79 8.46 -5.25 -12.96
N VAL A 80 8.05 -4.39 -12.04
CA VAL A 80 6.82 -3.59 -12.19
C VAL A 80 7.16 -2.16 -12.57
N ARG A 81 6.40 -1.62 -13.53
CA ARG A 81 6.32 -0.18 -13.78
C ARG A 81 4.94 0.31 -13.36
N LEU A 82 4.89 1.39 -12.59
CA LEU A 82 3.63 2.05 -12.23
C LEU A 82 3.48 3.33 -13.05
N TRP A 83 2.34 3.47 -13.72
CA TRP A 83 1.97 4.67 -14.45
C TRP A 83 0.74 5.29 -13.79
N THR A 84 0.81 6.58 -13.51
CA THR A 84 -0.31 7.35 -12.97
C THR A 84 -0.39 8.68 -13.71
N ARG A 85 -1.62 9.14 -13.96
CA ARG A 85 -1.89 10.45 -14.57
C ARG A 85 -1.56 11.58 -13.60
N ASP A 86 -1.93 11.41 -12.34
CA ASP A 86 -1.86 12.44 -11.30
C ASP A 86 -0.83 12.03 -10.21
N PRO A 87 -0.21 13.01 -9.53
CA PRO A 87 0.57 12.77 -8.31
C PRO A 87 -0.26 12.06 -7.24
N VAL A 88 0.40 11.31 -6.34
CA VAL A 88 -0.27 10.48 -5.32
C VAL A 88 -1.19 11.34 -4.44
N GLU A 89 -0.75 12.55 -4.10
CA GLU A 89 -1.45 13.53 -3.25
C GLU A 89 -2.77 14.00 -3.87
N ARG A 90 -2.96 13.82 -5.18
CA ARG A 90 -4.17 14.20 -5.92
C ARG A 90 -5.07 13.03 -6.24
N THR A 91 -4.79 11.83 -5.71
CA THR A 91 -5.64 10.66 -5.86
C THR A 91 -6.79 10.68 -4.86
N THR A 92 -7.92 10.04 -5.18
CA THR A 92 -9.02 9.82 -4.22
C THR A 92 -8.54 9.16 -2.94
N SER A 93 -7.55 8.27 -3.03
CA SER A 93 -6.97 7.59 -1.88
C SER A 93 -6.25 8.54 -0.92
N ALA A 94 -5.67 9.65 -1.39
CA ALA A 94 -4.94 10.59 -0.55
C ALA A 94 -5.85 11.44 0.37
N VAL A 95 -7.13 11.57 0.01
CA VAL A 95 -8.12 12.33 0.79
C VAL A 95 -9.10 11.44 1.57
N ALA A 96 -8.90 10.12 1.55
CA ALA A 96 -9.73 9.20 2.30
C ALA A 96 -9.43 9.32 3.81
N GLY A 97 -10.46 9.34 4.66
CA GLY A 97 -10.28 9.31 6.11
C GLY A 97 -9.68 7.98 6.63
N ALA A 98 -9.83 6.91 5.83
CA ALA A 98 -9.27 5.58 6.02
C ALA A 98 -9.50 4.95 7.41
N LEU A 99 -10.78 4.68 7.73
CA LEU A 99 -11.16 3.72 8.76
C LEU A 99 -11.38 2.35 8.13
N TRP A 100 -10.93 1.29 8.79
CA TRP A 100 -11.26 -0.08 8.38
C TRP A 100 -12.64 -0.46 8.92
N TRP A 101 -13.59 -0.68 8.01
CA TRP A 101 -14.88 -1.30 8.30
C TRP A 101 -15.40 -1.99 7.05
N PRO A 102 -15.81 -3.28 7.10
CA PRO A 102 -16.41 -3.95 5.96
C PRO A 102 -17.83 -3.41 5.74
N TYR A 103 -17.93 -2.39 4.90
CA TYR A 103 -19.21 -1.85 4.44
C TYR A 103 -19.99 -2.90 3.63
N ARG A 104 -21.30 -2.68 3.42
CA ARG A 104 -22.18 -3.54 2.61
C ARG A 104 -21.79 -3.46 1.12
N ILE A 105 -20.71 -4.15 0.76
CA ILE A 105 -20.13 -4.22 -0.58
C ILE A 105 -20.47 -5.59 -1.17
N GLU A 106 -21.09 -5.59 -2.35
CA GLU A 106 -21.31 -6.81 -3.12
C GLU A 106 -20.10 -7.14 -4.02
N PRO A 107 -19.72 -8.43 -4.18
CA PRO A 107 -20.29 -9.61 -3.52
C PRO A 107 -19.86 -9.74 -2.05
N VAL A 108 -20.82 -9.87 -1.12
CA VAL A 108 -20.54 -9.82 0.33
C VAL A 108 -19.46 -10.81 0.77
N ALA A 109 -19.50 -12.05 0.29
CA ALA A 109 -18.56 -13.09 0.72
C ALA A 109 -17.11 -12.75 0.32
N ALA A 110 -16.90 -12.29 -0.91
CA ALA A 110 -15.59 -11.90 -1.41
C ALA A 110 -15.09 -10.63 -0.72
N ALA A 111 -15.94 -9.62 -0.60
CA ALA A 111 -15.63 -8.37 0.10
C ALA A 111 -15.22 -8.63 1.56
N ARG A 112 -15.94 -9.51 2.26
CA ARG A 112 -15.59 -9.92 3.63
C ARG A 112 -14.23 -10.63 3.68
N ALA A 113 -13.98 -11.57 2.79
CA ALA A 113 -12.70 -12.28 2.74
C ALA A 113 -11.52 -11.32 2.53
N TRP A 114 -11.65 -10.36 1.61
CA TRP A 114 -10.62 -9.35 1.39
C TRP A 114 -10.48 -8.39 2.56
N ALA A 115 -11.59 -7.95 3.19
CA ALA A 115 -11.54 -7.06 4.35
C ALA A 115 -10.79 -7.71 5.52
N LEU A 116 -11.08 -8.99 5.82
CA LEU A 116 -10.40 -9.74 6.87
C LEU A 116 -8.92 -9.96 6.57
N ARG A 117 -8.57 -10.29 5.32
CA ARG A 117 -7.16 -10.41 4.92
C ARG A 117 -6.44 -9.07 5.03
N SER A 118 -7.09 -7.97 4.67
CA SER A 118 -6.52 -6.63 4.81
C SER A 118 -6.32 -6.24 6.28
N LEU A 119 -7.24 -6.64 7.18
CA LEU A 119 -7.08 -6.40 8.62
C LEU A 119 -5.79 -7.02 9.15
N GLU A 120 -5.49 -8.27 8.79
CA GLU A 120 -4.25 -8.94 9.19
C GLU A 120 -3.01 -8.15 8.74
N VAL A 121 -3.01 -7.64 7.50
CA VAL A 121 -1.91 -6.81 6.99
C VAL A 121 -1.85 -5.48 7.73
N TYR A 122 -2.98 -4.86 8.07
CA TYR A 122 -3.00 -3.62 8.84
C TYR A 122 -2.51 -3.82 10.27
N GLU A 123 -2.82 -4.95 10.90
CA GLU A 123 -2.27 -5.34 12.22
C GLU A 123 -0.74 -5.46 12.16
N GLU A 124 -0.19 -6.11 11.13
CA GLU A 124 1.26 -6.19 10.90
C GLU A 124 1.90 -4.81 10.67
N LEU A 125 1.26 -3.94 9.89
CA LEU A 125 1.74 -2.57 9.64
C LEU A 125 1.66 -1.71 10.91
N ALA A 126 0.63 -1.90 11.73
CA ALA A 126 0.42 -1.20 12.99
C ALA A 126 1.46 -1.55 14.05
N ALA A 127 2.20 -2.65 13.89
CA ALA A 127 3.34 -2.97 14.75
C ALA A 127 4.52 -2.00 14.58
N ARG A 128 4.56 -1.21 13.49
CA ARG A 128 5.62 -0.22 13.20
C ARG A 128 5.04 1.13 12.78
N PRO A 129 4.23 1.78 13.63
CA PRO A 129 3.41 2.92 13.24
C PRO A 129 4.23 4.17 12.89
N SER A 130 5.45 4.30 13.41
CA SER A 130 6.37 5.40 13.06
C SER A 130 6.88 5.32 11.61
N VAL A 131 6.89 4.13 11.01
CA VAL A 131 7.36 3.89 9.65
C VAL A 131 6.18 3.81 8.68
N THR A 132 5.09 3.17 9.08
CA THR A 132 3.95 2.85 8.20
C THR A 132 2.82 3.88 8.27
N GLY A 133 2.73 4.64 9.37
CA GLY A 133 1.62 5.54 9.64
C GLY A 133 0.30 4.85 10.03
N VAL A 134 0.25 3.51 10.03
CA VAL A 134 -0.95 2.73 10.37
C VAL A 134 -1.00 2.53 11.89
N ARG A 135 -2.20 2.71 12.48
CA ARG A 135 -2.44 2.51 13.92
C ARG A 135 -3.77 1.78 14.12
N LEU A 136 -3.80 0.89 15.11
CA LEU A 136 -5.05 0.37 15.65
C LEU A 136 -5.47 1.27 16.80
N VAL A 137 -6.71 1.72 16.78
CA VAL A 137 -7.30 2.60 17.78
C VAL A 137 -8.69 2.06 18.09
N GLU A 138 -9.05 2.03 19.36
CA GLU A 138 -10.41 1.68 19.77
C GLU A 138 -11.39 2.77 19.28
N GLY A 139 -12.54 2.35 18.78
CA GLY A 139 -13.55 3.24 18.23
C GLY A 139 -14.96 2.75 18.54
N VAL A 140 -15.91 3.68 18.50
CA VAL A 140 -17.33 3.42 18.71
C VAL A 140 -18.05 3.53 17.36
N LEU A 141 -18.77 2.47 16.98
CA LEU A 141 -19.65 2.48 15.82
C LEU A 141 -21.08 2.75 16.29
N GLY A 142 -21.64 3.89 15.89
CA GLY A 142 -23.04 4.22 16.12
C GLY A 142 -23.99 3.49 15.17
N GLU A 143 -25.28 3.52 15.51
CA GLU A 143 -26.38 3.14 14.61
C GLU A 143 -26.35 1.68 14.08
N THR A 144 -25.54 0.81 14.68
CA THR A 144 -25.45 -0.62 14.31
C THR A 144 -25.49 -1.50 15.55
N GLY A 145 -26.46 -2.41 15.63
CA GLY A 145 -26.55 -3.41 16.69
C GLY A 145 -25.50 -4.52 16.55
N LEU A 146 -25.05 -5.10 17.66
CA LEU A 146 -24.10 -6.22 17.63
C LEU A 146 -24.65 -7.45 16.88
N ASP A 147 -25.97 -7.65 16.96
CA ASP A 147 -26.71 -8.70 16.26
C ASP A 147 -26.67 -8.53 14.73
N GLU A 148 -26.58 -7.29 14.24
CA GLU A 148 -26.47 -6.99 12.81
C GLU A 148 -25.07 -7.23 12.23
N MET A 149 -24.02 -7.26 13.06
CA MET A 149 -22.63 -7.41 12.61
C MET A 149 -22.27 -8.81 12.12
N GLY A 150 -23.13 -9.81 12.37
CA GLY A 150 -22.93 -11.20 11.97
C GLY A 150 -21.83 -11.91 12.79
N SER A 151 -21.89 -13.23 12.84
CA SER A 151 -21.03 -14.05 13.72
C SER A 151 -19.53 -13.93 13.44
N TRP A 152 -19.14 -13.57 12.22
CA TRP A 152 -17.73 -13.39 11.84
C TRP A 152 -17.06 -12.26 12.63
N ALA A 153 -17.80 -11.20 12.98
CA ALA A 153 -17.26 -10.02 13.64
C ALA A 153 -16.82 -10.37 15.06
N ALA A 154 -17.67 -11.07 15.82
CA ALA A 154 -17.34 -11.58 17.15
C ALA A 154 -16.15 -12.55 17.12
N ALA A 155 -16.05 -13.40 16.08
CA ALA A 155 -14.94 -14.34 15.94
C ALA A 155 -13.59 -13.67 15.67
N ARG A 156 -13.58 -12.51 15.00
CA ARG A 156 -12.34 -11.86 14.56
C ARG A 156 -11.97 -10.60 15.35
N LEU A 157 -12.92 -10.02 16.06
CA LEU A 157 -12.76 -8.83 16.89
C LEU A 157 -13.11 -9.18 18.35
N PRO A 158 -12.20 -9.82 19.12
CA PRO A 158 -12.51 -10.29 20.46
C PRO A 158 -12.84 -9.17 21.47
N GLY A 159 -12.43 -7.91 21.18
CA GLY A 159 -12.79 -6.73 21.97
C GLY A 159 -14.14 -6.10 21.61
N LEU A 160 -14.86 -6.67 20.64
CA LEU A 160 -16.12 -6.13 20.17
C LEU A 160 -17.22 -6.32 21.22
N ARG A 161 -17.81 -5.21 21.67
CA ARG A 161 -18.87 -5.17 22.68
C ARG A 161 -19.82 -4.01 22.40
N ALA A 162 -20.96 -4.02 23.09
CA ALA A 162 -21.87 -2.89 23.07
C ALA A 162 -21.19 -1.67 23.71
N ALA A 163 -21.35 -0.51 23.08
CA ALA A 163 -20.90 0.75 23.64
C ALA A 163 -21.77 1.13 24.85
N THR A 164 -21.18 1.75 25.87
CA THR A 164 -21.94 2.31 26.99
C THR A 164 -22.59 3.64 26.59
N ALA A 165 -23.56 4.10 27.38
CA ALA A 165 -24.18 5.41 27.15
C ALA A 165 -23.20 6.59 27.28
N GLU A 166 -22.09 6.42 28.00
CA GLU A 166 -21.03 7.43 28.15
C GLU A 166 -20.10 7.45 26.92
N GLU A 167 -19.85 6.29 26.32
CA GLU A 167 -19.04 6.13 25.10
C GLU A 167 -19.76 6.57 23.83
N TYR A 168 -21.10 6.50 23.85
CA TYR A 168 -21.97 6.99 22.79
C TYR A 168 -23.12 7.82 23.36
N PRO A 169 -22.88 9.09 23.74
CA PRO A 169 -23.91 9.93 24.32
C PRO A 169 -25.07 10.10 23.33
N VAL A 170 -26.25 9.67 23.75
CA VAL A 170 -27.50 9.74 22.98
C VAL A 170 -27.80 11.21 22.67
N GLY A 171 -27.50 11.62 21.43
CA GLY A 171 -27.67 13.00 20.98
C GLY A 171 -27.24 13.29 19.53
N ALA A 172 -26.52 12.39 18.87
CA ALA A 172 -25.99 12.60 17.51
C ALA A 172 -26.82 11.98 16.37
N GLY A 173 -27.99 11.37 16.64
CA GLY A 173 -28.81 10.74 15.59
C GLY A 173 -30.02 10.01 16.18
N CYS A 174 -31.22 10.32 15.67
CA CYS A 174 -32.53 10.00 16.25
C CYS A 174 -32.91 8.50 16.28
N GLY A 175 -33.72 8.08 17.26
CA GLY A 175 -34.98 7.42 16.91
C GLY A 175 -35.27 6.01 17.46
N ARG A 176 -36.10 5.99 18.52
CA ARG A 176 -37.00 4.92 19.00
C ARG A 176 -36.39 3.70 19.68
N GLY A 177 -36.75 3.53 20.96
CA GLY A 177 -37.11 2.20 21.47
C GLY A 177 -36.38 1.67 22.70
N CYS A 178 -36.03 2.52 23.68
CA CYS A 178 -35.72 2.02 25.02
C CYS A 178 -36.80 2.51 26.01
N ARG A 179 -37.70 1.60 26.36
CA ARG A 179 -38.40 1.60 27.65
C ARG A 179 -37.97 0.34 28.37
#